data_AF-A0A959J7S4-F1
#
_entry.id   AF-A0A959J7S4-F1
#
_cell.length_a   1.000
_cell.length_b   1.000
_cell.length_c   1.000
_cell.angle_alpha   90.00
_cell.angle_beta   90.00
_cell.angle_gamma   90.00
#
_symmetry.space_group_name_H-M   'P 1'
#
loop_
_entity.id
_entity.type
_entity.pdbx_description
1 polymer ?
#
loop_
_entity_poly.entity_id
_entity_poly.type
_entity_poly.pdbx_seq_one_letter_code
_entity_poly.pdbx_strand_id
1 'polypeptide(L)' 'MNEINDLNVDLVKLKEVDKLLLSLKNAADLVDLSPRTLSRFNITGNLRLYKLGGKVYVKLNEFKEDIYNMLEPV' A
#
# COMPACT_ATOMS: atom_id res chain seq x y z
N MET A 1 16.25 -33.74 5.72
CA MET A 1 14.91 -33.46 6.29
C MET A 1 15.09 -32.21 7.12
N ASN A 2 14.90 -31.00 6.58
CA ASN A 2 13.71 -30.33 6.03
C ASN A 2 13.25 -29.26 7.04
N GLU A 3 14.05 -28.21 7.21
CA GLU A 3 13.65 -26.99 7.95
C GLU A 3 14.01 -25.68 7.21
N ILE A 4 14.62 -25.74 6.03
CA ILE A 4 15.05 -24.54 5.29
C ILE A 4 14.04 -24.13 4.20
N ASN A 5 13.03 -24.97 3.92
CA ASN A 5 12.13 -24.74 2.79
C ASN A 5 10.89 -23.90 3.10
N ASP A 6 10.47 -23.74 4.36
CA ASP A 6 9.23 -23.00 4.66
C ASP A 6 9.41 -21.48 4.66
N LEU A 7 10.57 -20.96 5.09
CA LEU A 7 10.88 -19.52 5.06
C LEU A 7 11.03 -18.95 3.64
N ASN A 8 11.37 -19.80 2.66
CA ASN A 8 11.60 -19.36 1.29
C ASN A 8 10.31 -19.33 0.46
N VAL A 9 9.31 -20.13 0.81
CA VAL A 9 8.02 -20.17 0.10
C VAL A 9 7.22 -18.89 0.36
N ASP A 10 7.33 -18.30 1.54
CA ASP A 10 6.65 -17.04 1.87
C ASP A 10 7.27 -15.82 1.20
N LEU A 11 8.60 -15.81 0.99
CA LEU A 11 9.29 -14.77 0.21
C LEU A 11 9.05 -14.90 -1.30
N VAL A 12 8.89 -16.12 -1.81
CA VAL A 12 8.59 -16.38 -3.23
C VAL A 12 7.13 -16.03 -3.56
N LYS A 13 6.18 -16.23 -2.65
CA LYS A 13 4.80 -15.74 -2.82
C LYS A 13 4.67 -14.21 -2.83
N LEU A 14 5.66 -13.50 -2.30
CA LEU A 14 5.76 -12.04 -2.39
C LEU A 14 6.44 -11.56 -3.68
N LYS A 15 7.07 -12.45 -4.45
CA LYS A 15 7.79 -12.12 -5.70
C LYS A 15 6.96 -12.17 -6.98
N GLU A 16 5.78 -12.80 -6.99
CA GLU A 16 5.01 -13.03 -8.24
C GLU A 16 3.73 -12.21 -8.39
N VAL A 17 3.46 -11.29 -7.48
CA VAL A 17 2.49 -10.23 -7.76
C VAL A 17 3.17 -8.94 -7.39
N ASP A 18 3.79 -8.29 -8.39
CA ASP A 18 3.87 -6.83 -8.43
C ASP A 18 2.43 -6.33 -8.21
N LYS A 19 2.02 -6.20 -6.95
CA LYS A 19 0.76 -5.57 -6.58
C LYS A 19 0.99 -4.09 -6.81
N LEU A 20 0.98 -3.73 -8.09
CA LEU A 20 0.89 -2.36 -8.57
C LEU A 20 -0.22 -1.63 -7.84
N LEU A 21 -1.27 -2.35 -7.43
CA LEU A 21 -2.41 -1.84 -6.68
C LEU A 21 -2.52 -2.50 -5.29
N LEU A 22 -2.46 -1.69 -4.24
CA LEU A 22 -2.82 -2.05 -2.88
C LEU A 22 -4.25 -1.63 -2.59
N SER A 23 -5.02 -2.47 -1.89
CA SER A 23 -6.32 -2.04 -1.38
C SER A 23 -6.13 -0.90 -0.38
N LEU A 24 -7.13 -0.02 -0.26
CA LEU A 24 -7.07 1.06 0.72
C LEU A 24 -6.86 0.56 2.16
N LYS A 25 -7.37 -0.64 2.48
CA LYS A 25 -7.15 -1.28 3.79
C LYS A 25 -5.68 -1.65 3.98
N ASN A 26 -5.08 -2.35 3.02
CA ASN A 26 -3.68 -2.76 3.12
C ASN A 26 -2.74 -1.55 3.14
N ALA A 27 -3.07 -0.49 2.40
CA ALA A 27 -2.31 0.75 2.42
C ALA A 27 -2.38 1.44 3.80
N ALA A 28 -3.55 1.43 4.42
CA ALA A 28 -3.76 1.91 5.79
C ALA A 28 -2.92 1.15 6.82
N ASP A 29 -2.93 -0.19 6.74
CA ASP A 29 -2.16 -1.05 7.63
C ASP A 29 -0.64 -0.83 7.50
N LEU A 30 -0.14 -0.45 6.31
CA LEU A 30 1.30 -0.21 6.08
C LEU A 30 1.85 1.05 6.76
N VAL A 31 1.00 2.06 6.97
CA VAL A 31 1.41 3.36 7.54
C VAL A 31 0.78 3.63 8.91
N ASP A 32 0.15 2.60 9.49
CA ASP A 32 -0.57 2.66 10.77
C ASP A 32 -1.61 3.80 10.83
N LEU A 33 -2.38 3.95 9.74
CA LEU A 33 -3.46 4.93 9.63
C LEU A 33 -4.79 4.26 9.32
N SER A 34 -5.91 4.90 9.66
CA SER A 34 -7.22 4.38 9.27
C SER A 34 -7.49 4.58 7.76
N PRO A 35 -8.24 3.68 7.09
CA PRO A 35 -8.68 3.90 5.69
C PRO A 35 -9.45 5.22 5.50
N ARG A 36 -10.16 5.67 6.54
CA ARG A 36 -10.85 6.97 6.57
C ARG A 36 -9.86 8.14 6.53
N THR A 37 -8.74 8.04 7.24
CA THR A 37 -7.67 9.05 7.23
C THR A 37 -7.06 9.15 5.84
N LEU A 38 -6.70 8.02 5.21
CA LEU A 38 -6.19 8.01 3.83
C LEU A 38 -7.20 8.59 2.83
N SER A 39 -8.49 8.30 3.00
CA SER A 39 -9.55 8.88 2.18
C SER A 39 -9.63 10.41 2.30
N ARG A 40 -9.33 10.96 3.47
CA ARG A 40 -9.28 12.42 3.67
C ARG A 40 -8.08 13.05 2.99
N PHE A 41 -6.92 12.38 3.02
CA PHE A 41 -5.72 12.88 2.32
C PHE A 41 -5.92 12.96 0.80
N ASN A 42 -6.76 12.10 0.23
CA ASN A 42 -7.16 12.24 -1.16
C ASN A 42 -8.04 13.47 -1.43
N ILE A 43 -8.91 13.85 -0.49
CA ILE A 43 -9.74 15.06 -0.60
C ILE A 43 -8.86 16.32 -0.54
N THR A 44 -7.80 16.30 0.27
CA THR A 44 -6.86 17.42 0.40
C THR A 44 -5.80 17.46 -0.71
N GLY A 45 -5.82 16.51 -1.65
CA GLY A 45 -4.88 16.44 -2.78
C GLY A 45 -3.52 15.84 -2.44
N ASN A 46 -3.33 15.33 -1.22
CA ASN A 46 -2.05 14.81 -0.76
C ASN A 46 -1.84 13.32 -1.11
N LEU A 47 -2.91 12.59 -1.45
CA LEU A 47 -2.85 11.15 -1.71
C LEU A 47 -3.62 10.76 -2.97
N ARG A 48 -3.00 9.95 -3.84
CA ARG A 48 -3.62 9.42 -5.05
C ARG A 48 -4.39 8.13 -4.78
N LEU A 49 -5.71 8.15 -4.99
CA LEU A 49 -6.57 6.96 -4.92
C LEU A 49 -7.17 6.60 -6.29
N TYR A 50 -7.27 5.30 -6.56
CA TYR A 50 -7.80 4.73 -7.79
C TYR A 50 -9.04 3.90 -7.53
N LYS A 51 -10.07 4.02 -8.38
CA LYS A 51 -11.27 3.17 -8.32
C LYS A 51 -11.24 2.12 -9.43
N LEU A 52 -11.39 0.86 -9.05
CA LEU A 52 -11.50 -0.28 -9.98
C LEU A 52 -12.56 -1.25 -9.49
N GLY A 53 -13.60 -1.50 -10.30
CA GLY A 53 -14.68 -2.41 -9.94
C GLY A 53 -15.39 -2.05 -8.63
N GLY A 54 -15.59 -0.75 -8.36
CA GLY A 54 -16.23 -0.26 -7.13
C GLY A 54 -15.35 -0.29 -5.87
N LYS A 55 -14.12 -0.81 -5.96
CA LYS A 55 -13.15 -0.84 -4.87
C LYS A 55 -12.10 0.25 -5.03
N VAL A 56 -11.54 0.71 -3.91
CA VAL A 56 -10.52 1.77 -3.87
C VAL A 56 -9.15 1.17 -3.60
N TYR A 57 -8.17 1.62 -4.39
CA TYR A 57 -6.79 1.18 -4.36
C TYR A 57 -5.83 2.37 -4.37
N VAL A 58 -4.58 2.09 -4.01
CA VAL A 58 -3.44 2.97 -4.22
C VAL A 58 -2.41 2.24 -5.06
N LYS A 59 -1.62 2.99 -5.83
CA LYS A 59 -0.44 2.38 -6.45
C LYS A 59 0.72 2.38 -5.47
N LEU A 60 1.43 1.26 -5.34
CA LEU A 60 2.44 1.11 -4.28
C LEU A 60 3.54 2.20 -4.34
N ASN A 61 4.10 2.45 -5.51
CA ASN A 61 5.21 3.43 -5.65
C ASN A 61 4.72 4.86 -5.42
N GLU A 62 3.59 5.21 -6.03
CA GLU A 62 2.96 6.53 -5.87
C GLU A 62 2.54 6.79 -4.42
N PHE A 63 2.02 5.77 -3.74
CA PHE A 63 1.65 5.86 -2.32
C PHE A 63 2.86 6.14 -1.43
N LYS A 64 4.01 5.52 -1.70
CA LYS A 64 5.24 5.80 -0.94
C LYS A 64 5.70 7.24 -1.14
N GLU A 65 5.69 7.74 -2.36
CA GLU A 65 6.01 9.14 -2.67
C GLU A 65 5.05 10.11 -1.96
N ASP A 66 3.75 9.85 -2.05
CA ASP A 66 2.71 10.69 -1.44
C ASP A 66 2.89 10.77 0.09
N ILE A 67 3.12 9.63 0.75
CA ILE A 67 3.35 9.58 2.19
C ILE A 67 4.67 10.26 2.58
N TYR A 68 5.73 10.06 1.81
CA TYR A 68 7.02 10.72 2.04
C TYR A 68 6.87 12.25 1.99
N ASN A 69 6.23 12.77 0.94
CA ASN A 69 5.97 14.21 0.78
C ASN A 69 5.05 14.79 1.87
N MET A 70 4.16 13.99 2.46
CA MET A 70 3.35 14.42 3.61
C MET A 70 4.14 14.53 4.91
N LEU A 71 5.21 13.75 5.07
CA LEU A 71 5.99 13.63 6.30
C LEU A 71 7.25 14.51 6.29
N GLU A 72 7.75 14.92 5.12
CA GLU A 72 8.84 15.89 5.05
C GLU A 72 8.36 17.27 5.53
N PRO A 73 8.91 17.83 6.62
CA PRO A 73 8.68 19.21 6.98
C PRO A 73 9.41 20.12 5.98
N VAL A 74 8.68 21.09 5.43
CA VAL A 74 9.23 22.18 4.60
C VAL A 74 10.24 23.00 5.38
#